data_AF-A0A7S4CBU1-F1
#
_entry.id   AF-A0A7S4CBU1-F1
#
_cell.length_a   1.000
_cell.length_b   1.000
_cell.length_c   1.000
_cell.angle_alpha   90.00
_cell.angle_beta   90.00
_cell.angle_gamma   90.00
#
_symmetry.space_group_name_H-M   'P 1'
#
loop_
_entity.id
_entity.type
_entity.pdbx_description
1 polymer ?
#
loop_
_entity_poly.entity_id
_entity_poly.type
_entity_poly.pdbx_seq_one_letter_code
_entity_poly.pdbx_strand_id
1 'polypeptide(L)'
;MASWLGLFGSVFELCEVVLPAAQEEVNYRRGEGLARELHREQVEQAERHQEVNLGVCQEQHAQNVQIAYALYEWQRDYDARMARKEELRDIWDQKTEQTSTLLVLNTLMFGCAFGVLIEGMPPESAHPGWIVAFAFCLATSFVLLFVSIIVALMLQAAMSQYQIRTPGAPDQHSYQCRRRLHLDFYDFYRCHCGALSRAAYGAFFTGTCFLSLTAWLLLHVRFVYVYHSPLAA
;
A
#
# COMPACT_ATOMS: atom_id res chain seq x y z
N MET A 1 62.73 76.55 74.25
CA MET A 1 62.88 76.09 72.85
C MET A 1 62.70 74.57 72.72
N ALA A 2 61.78 73.92 73.47
CA ALA A 2 61.60 72.46 73.45
C ALA A 2 60.13 72.01 73.23
N SER A 3 59.25 72.91 72.79
CA SER A 3 57.80 72.64 72.67
C SER A 3 57.28 72.64 71.22
N TRP A 4 58.14 72.91 70.23
CA TRP A 4 57.74 72.98 68.82
C TRP A 4 58.08 71.72 68.00
N LEU A 5 58.82 70.76 68.58
CA LEU A 5 59.18 69.50 67.90
C LEU A 5 58.12 68.39 68.04
N GLY A 6 57.25 68.46 69.05
CA GLY A 6 56.14 67.49 69.22
C GLY A 6 54.97 67.69 68.24
N LEU A 7 54.75 68.92 67.78
CA LEU A 7 53.70 69.23 66.81
C LEU A 7 54.03 68.75 65.40
N PHE A 8 55.31 68.78 64.99
CA PHE A 8 55.72 68.26 63.68
C PHE A 8 55.73 66.72 63.62
N GLY A 9 56.05 66.03 64.72
CA GLY A 9 55.96 64.56 64.79
C GLY A 9 54.52 64.04 64.64
N SER A 10 53.56 64.69 65.30
CA SER A 10 52.13 64.32 65.21
C SER A 10 51.50 64.55 63.84
N VAL A 11 52.00 65.52 63.05
CA VAL A 11 51.53 65.77 61.69
C VAL A 11 52.14 64.77 60.70
N PHE A 12 53.37 64.30 60.94
CA PHE A 12 54.03 63.29 60.11
C PHE A 12 53.42 61.90 60.31
N GLU A 13 53.14 61.50 61.56
CA GLU A 13 52.40 60.26 61.86
C GLU A 13 50.96 60.29 61.32
N LEU A 14 50.29 61.44 61.36
CA LEU A 14 48.98 61.58 60.70
C LEU A 14 49.10 61.42 59.18
N CYS A 15 50.13 62.01 58.55
CA CYS A 15 50.31 61.89 57.10
C CYS A 15 50.61 60.46 56.66
N GLU A 16 51.41 59.72 57.44
CA GLU A 16 51.81 58.34 57.14
C GLU A 16 50.64 57.34 57.28
N VAL A 17 49.65 57.62 58.12
CA VAL A 17 48.42 56.81 58.27
C VAL A 17 47.29 57.28 57.36
N VAL A 18 47.17 58.59 57.11
CA VAL A 18 46.08 59.17 56.31
C VAL A 18 46.33 59.04 54.80
N LEU A 19 47.58 59.11 54.32
CA LEU A 19 47.89 58.89 52.90
C LEU A 19 47.47 57.50 52.40
N PRO A 20 47.86 56.38 53.05
CA PRO A 20 47.48 55.05 52.56
C PRO A 20 45.97 54.82 52.65
N ALA A 21 45.29 55.32 53.68
CA ALA A 21 43.83 55.25 53.79
C ALA A 21 43.12 56.06 52.68
N ALA A 22 43.61 57.27 52.39
CA ALA A 22 43.10 58.08 51.28
C ALA A 22 43.37 57.42 49.91
N GLN A 23 44.52 56.77 49.76
CA GLN A 23 44.90 56.07 48.53
C GLN A 23 44.11 54.77 48.33
N GLU A 24 43.80 54.05 49.41
CA GLU A 24 42.94 52.88 49.42
C GLU A 24 41.49 53.24 49.07
N GLU A 25 40.96 54.35 49.61
CA GLU A 25 39.63 54.84 49.25
C GLU A 25 39.54 55.26 47.78
N VAL A 26 40.57 55.93 47.26
CA VAL A 26 40.67 56.27 45.83
C VAL A 26 40.73 55.01 44.97
N ASN A 27 41.52 54.01 45.36
CA ASN A 27 41.62 52.74 44.64
C ASN A 27 40.32 51.93 44.70
N TYR A 28 39.63 51.92 45.84
CA TYR A 28 38.33 51.27 46.00
C TYR A 28 37.27 51.92 45.10
N ARG A 29 37.16 53.25 45.11
CA ARG A 29 36.25 53.98 44.22
C ARG A 29 36.57 53.76 42.74
N ARG A 30 37.86 53.65 42.40
CA ARG A 30 38.32 53.31 41.04
C ARG A 30 37.93 51.87 40.65
N GLY A 31 38.07 50.93 41.59
CA GLY A 31 37.66 49.53 41.42
C GLY A 31 36.15 49.37 41.25
N GLU A 32 35.35 50.09 42.03
CA GLU A 32 33.89 50.12 41.86
C GLU A 32 33.48 50.71 40.50
N GLY A 33 34.15 51.79 40.07
CA GLY A 33 33.93 52.39 38.75
C GLY A 33 34.18 51.38 37.63
N LEU A 34 35.34 50.72 37.67
CA LEU A 34 35.72 49.70 36.69
C LEU A 34 34.76 48.50 36.71
N ALA A 35 34.33 48.03 37.89
CA ALA A 35 33.39 46.93 38.02
C ALA A 35 32.02 47.27 37.42
N ARG A 36 31.54 48.50 37.61
CA ARG A 36 30.28 48.97 37.00
C ARG A 36 30.40 49.10 35.49
N GLU A 37 31.54 49.57 35.00
CA GLU A 37 31.81 49.69 33.57
C GLU A 37 31.88 48.32 32.89
N LEU A 38 32.64 47.37 33.46
CA LEU A 38 32.69 45.97 33.02
C LEU A 38 31.31 45.30 33.05
N HIS A 39 30.54 45.49 34.12
CA HIS A 39 29.19 44.93 34.20
C HIS A 39 28.27 45.52 33.13
N ARG A 40 28.35 46.83 32.89
CA ARG A 40 27.60 47.49 31.82
C ARG A 40 27.96 46.94 30.45
N GLU A 41 29.26 46.77 30.16
CA GLU A 41 29.72 46.15 28.92
C GLU A 41 29.22 44.71 28.77
N GLN A 42 29.24 43.92 29.85
CA GLN A 42 28.70 42.55 29.85
C GLN A 42 27.20 42.51 29.55
N VAL A 43 26.42 43.40 30.15
CA VAL A 43 24.98 43.51 29.89
C VAL A 43 24.74 43.89 28.43
N GLU A 44 25.45 44.91 27.93
CA GLU A 44 25.31 45.35 26.54
C GLU A 44 25.72 44.26 25.55
N GLN A 45 26.79 43.51 25.83
CA GLN A 45 27.19 42.37 25.02
C GLN A 45 26.17 41.23 25.06
N ALA A 46 25.57 40.97 26.23
CA ALA A 46 24.53 39.96 26.39
C ALA A 46 23.25 40.34 25.60
N GLU A 47 22.85 41.61 25.64
CA GLU A 47 21.71 42.12 24.87
C GLU A 47 21.94 41.95 23.36
N ARG A 48 23.11 42.37 22.85
CA ARG A 48 23.46 42.17 21.44
C ARG A 48 23.46 40.70 21.04
N HIS A 49 24.00 39.82 21.88
CA HIS A 49 23.95 38.37 21.62
C HIS A 49 22.52 37.83 21.59
N GLN A 50 21.66 38.29 22.49
CA GLN A 50 20.25 37.90 22.50
C GLN A 50 19.52 38.34 21.23
N GLU A 51 19.74 39.58 20.78
CA GLU A 51 19.15 40.09 19.53
C GLU A 51 19.58 39.28 18.31
N VAL A 52 20.88 38.99 18.18
CA VAL A 52 21.41 38.15 17.10
C VAL A 52 20.81 36.74 17.15
N ASN A 53 20.72 36.14 18.34
CA ASN A 53 20.16 34.80 18.50
C ASN A 53 18.67 34.74 18.15
N LEU A 54 17.90 35.78 18.50
CA LEU A 54 16.49 35.88 18.11
C LEU A 54 16.35 35.96 16.59
N GLY A 55 17.20 36.74 15.92
CA GLY A 55 17.23 36.81 14.45
C GLY A 55 17.50 35.45 13.82
N VAL A 56 18.57 34.77 14.26
CA VAL A 56 18.92 33.41 13.77
C VAL A 56 17.78 32.42 14.03
N CYS A 57 17.14 32.48 15.20
CA CYS A 57 16.03 31.60 15.54
C CYS A 57 14.82 31.83 14.62
N GLN A 58 14.48 33.09 14.31
CA GLN A 58 13.39 33.42 13.40
C GLN A 58 13.68 32.96 11.97
N GLU A 59 14.90 33.18 11.48
CA GLU A 59 15.31 32.72 10.15
C GLU A 59 15.27 31.19 10.04
N GLN A 60 15.80 30.48 11.05
CA GLN A 60 15.77 29.03 11.10
C GLN A 60 14.33 28.50 11.17
N HIS A 61 13.46 29.16 11.95
CA HIS A 61 12.05 28.79 12.01
C HIS A 61 11.37 28.98 10.64
N ALA A 62 11.60 30.10 9.96
CA ALA A 62 11.06 30.34 8.62
C ALA A 62 11.53 29.29 7.60
N GLN A 63 12.82 28.93 7.62
CA GLN A 63 13.37 27.87 6.78
C GLN A 63 12.74 26.50 7.08
N ASN A 64 12.60 26.15 8.36
CA ASN A 64 11.99 24.89 8.78
C ASN A 64 10.53 24.79 8.31
N VAL A 65 9.77 25.89 8.37
CA VAL A 65 8.39 25.94 7.86
C VAL A 65 8.36 25.69 6.35
N GLN A 66 9.24 26.31 5.57
CA GLN A 66 9.32 26.09 4.12
C GLN A 66 9.67 24.64 3.77
N ILE A 67 10.66 24.06 4.47
CA ILE A 67 11.05 22.66 4.29
C ILE A 67 9.88 21.72 4.63
N ALA A 68 9.16 21.99 5.72
CA ALA A 68 8.01 21.19 6.13
C ALA A 68 6.88 21.23 5.07
N TYR A 69 6.61 22.39 4.46
CA TYR A 69 5.64 22.50 3.37
C TYR A 69 6.08 21.70 2.14
N ALA A 70 7.33 21.83 1.70
CA ALA A 70 7.85 21.09 0.56
C ALA A 70 7.79 19.56 0.79
N LEU A 71 8.12 19.12 2.01
CA LEU A 71 8.04 17.70 2.39
C LEU A 71 6.59 17.21 2.39
N TYR A 72 5.66 18.01 2.91
CA TYR A 72 4.24 17.68 2.93
C TYR A 72 3.68 17.52 1.51
N GLU A 73 3.99 18.44 0.59
CA GLU A 73 3.56 18.33 -0.81
C GLU A 73 4.11 17.08 -1.48
N TRP A 74 5.40 16.82 -1.28
CA TRP A 74 6.04 15.61 -1.80
C TRP A 74 5.39 14.34 -1.25
N GLN A 75 5.12 14.31 0.06
CA GLN A 75 4.47 13.17 0.71
C GLN A 75 3.05 12.96 0.19
N ARG A 76 2.25 14.03 0.03
CA ARG A 76 0.91 13.95 -0.53
C ARG A 76 0.91 13.35 -1.94
N ASP A 77 1.83 13.79 -2.79
CA ASP A 77 1.96 13.29 -4.17
C ASP A 77 2.48 11.84 -4.23
N TYR A 78 3.31 11.47 -3.27
CA TYR A 78 3.77 10.09 -3.10
C TYR A 78 2.61 9.18 -2.64
N ASP A 79 1.86 9.59 -1.63
CA ASP A 79 0.72 8.85 -1.10
C ASP A 79 -0.37 8.67 -2.17
N ALA A 80 -0.67 9.70 -2.96
CA ALA A 80 -1.60 9.61 -4.09
C ALA A 80 -1.11 8.64 -5.19
N ARG A 81 0.21 8.53 -5.40
CA ARG A 81 0.78 7.54 -6.33
C ARG A 81 0.73 6.13 -5.77
N MET A 82 0.94 5.94 -4.48
CA MET A 82 0.84 4.64 -3.84
C MET A 82 -0.60 4.14 -3.77
N ALA A 83 -1.56 5.01 -3.45
CA ALA A 83 -2.98 4.66 -3.45
C ALA A 83 -3.45 4.11 -4.80
N ARG A 84 -3.07 4.76 -5.92
CA ARG A 84 -3.40 4.29 -7.27
C ARG A 84 -2.75 2.94 -7.62
N LYS A 85 -1.53 2.69 -7.13
CA LYS A 85 -0.85 1.40 -7.35
C LYS A 85 -1.54 0.28 -6.60
N GLU A 86 -1.94 0.52 -5.35
CA GLU A 86 -2.65 -0.47 -4.55
C GLU A 86 -4.02 -0.78 -5.13
N GLU A 87 -4.76 0.25 -5.58
CA GLU A 87 -6.04 0.05 -6.29
C GLU A 87 -5.88 -0.87 -7.52
N LEU A 88 -4.85 -0.64 -8.35
CA LEU A 88 -4.57 -1.49 -9.51
C LEU A 88 -4.19 -2.91 -9.12
N ARG A 89 -3.44 -3.07 -8.02
CA ARG A 89 -3.07 -4.38 -7.47
C ARG A 89 -4.32 -5.13 -7.01
N ASP A 90 -5.20 -4.49 -6.26
CA ASP A 90 -6.44 -5.07 -5.76
C ASP A 90 -7.32 -5.56 -6.92
N ILE A 91 -7.45 -4.77 -7.98
CA ILE A 91 -8.21 -5.17 -9.18
C ILE A 91 -7.58 -6.41 -9.86
N TRP A 92 -6.26 -6.45 -9.97
CA TRP A 92 -5.55 -7.59 -10.55
C TRP A 92 -5.70 -8.84 -9.69
N ASP A 93 -5.56 -8.72 -8.37
CA ASP A 93 -5.74 -9.80 -7.39
C ASP A 93 -7.17 -10.35 -7.47
N GLN A 94 -8.18 -9.48 -7.50
CA GLN A 94 -9.58 -9.88 -7.65
C GLN A 94 -9.83 -10.68 -8.94
N LYS A 95 -9.23 -10.27 -10.07
CA LYS A 95 -9.39 -10.99 -11.35
C LYS A 95 -8.67 -12.33 -11.37
N THR A 96 -7.53 -12.41 -10.71
CA THR A 96 -6.78 -13.65 -10.53
C THR A 96 -7.55 -14.62 -9.65
N GLU A 97 -8.11 -14.14 -8.54
CA GLU A 97 -8.97 -14.93 -7.65
C GLU A 97 -10.20 -15.47 -8.39
N GLN A 98 -10.92 -14.62 -9.16
CA GLN A 98 -12.05 -15.06 -9.98
C GLN A 98 -11.69 -16.21 -10.93
N THR A 99 -10.51 -16.16 -11.54
CA THR A 99 -10.03 -17.22 -12.44
C THR A 99 -9.69 -18.50 -11.68
N SER A 100 -9.10 -18.38 -10.50
CA SER A 100 -8.83 -19.50 -9.59
C SER A 100 -10.12 -20.18 -9.13
N THR A 101 -11.12 -19.41 -8.71
CA THR A 101 -12.45 -19.92 -8.34
C THR A 101 -13.10 -20.68 -9.49
N LEU A 102 -13.00 -20.17 -10.73
CA LEU A 102 -13.52 -20.86 -11.90
C LEU A 102 -12.87 -22.24 -12.09
N LEU A 103 -11.55 -22.37 -11.89
CA LEU A 103 -10.87 -23.67 -11.98
C LEU A 103 -11.36 -24.66 -10.92
N VAL A 104 -11.53 -24.20 -9.67
CA VAL A 104 -12.07 -25.02 -8.57
C VAL A 104 -13.51 -25.47 -8.86
N LEU A 105 -14.34 -24.58 -9.42
CA LEU A 105 -15.70 -24.94 -9.82
C LEU A 105 -15.71 -25.96 -10.97
N ASN A 106 -14.80 -25.83 -11.94
CA ASN A 106 -14.67 -26.82 -13.01
C ASN A 106 -14.31 -28.20 -12.47
N THR A 107 -13.34 -28.31 -11.55
CA THR A 107 -12.97 -29.62 -10.97
C THR A 107 -14.12 -30.25 -10.19
N LEU A 108 -14.90 -29.45 -9.44
CA LEU A 108 -16.09 -29.91 -8.75
C LEU A 108 -17.16 -30.42 -9.73
N MET A 109 -17.43 -29.68 -10.81
CA MET A 109 -18.38 -30.11 -11.85
C MET A 109 -17.92 -31.36 -12.60
N PHE A 110 -16.62 -31.52 -12.85
CA PHE A 110 -16.06 -32.77 -13.36
C PHE A 110 -16.31 -33.93 -12.41
N GLY A 111 -16.13 -33.74 -11.10
CA GLY A 111 -16.46 -34.74 -10.08
C GLY A 111 -17.93 -35.16 -10.15
N CYS A 112 -18.85 -34.20 -10.26
CA CYS A 112 -20.27 -34.48 -10.46
C CYS A 112 -20.55 -35.24 -11.77
N ALA A 113 -19.89 -34.84 -12.87
CA ALA A 113 -20.02 -35.53 -14.15
C ALA A 113 -19.53 -36.99 -14.09
N PHE A 114 -18.43 -37.24 -13.38
CA PHE A 114 -17.95 -38.61 -13.13
C PHE A 114 -18.90 -39.40 -12.24
N GLY A 115 -19.49 -38.79 -11.21
CA GLY A 115 -20.52 -39.44 -10.39
C GLY A 115 -21.72 -39.87 -11.23
N VAL A 116 -22.24 -38.97 -12.07
CA VAL A 116 -23.32 -39.30 -13.03
C VAL A 116 -22.89 -40.36 -14.03
N LEU A 117 -21.65 -40.36 -14.50
CA LEU A 117 -21.15 -41.38 -15.43
C LEU A 117 -21.08 -42.77 -14.79
N ILE A 118 -20.63 -42.88 -13.54
CA ILE A 118 -20.43 -44.16 -12.85
C ILE A 118 -21.76 -44.71 -12.31
N GLU A 119 -22.55 -43.88 -11.64
CA GLU A 119 -23.78 -44.31 -10.96
C GLU A 119 -25.03 -44.16 -11.83
N GLY A 120 -24.96 -43.33 -12.87
CA GLY A 120 -26.10 -42.83 -13.64
C GLY A 120 -26.34 -43.56 -14.96
N MET A 121 -26.19 -44.88 -15.00
CA MET A 121 -26.57 -45.66 -16.17
C MET A 121 -28.11 -45.71 -16.28
N PRO A 122 -28.71 -45.34 -17.43
CA PRO A 122 -30.13 -45.57 -17.68
C PRO A 122 -30.40 -47.09 -17.84
N PRO A 123 -31.60 -47.57 -17.48
CA PRO A 123 -31.94 -48.99 -17.61
C PRO A 123 -31.91 -49.42 -19.08
N GLU A 124 -31.45 -50.64 -19.36
CA GLU A 124 -31.32 -51.18 -20.73
C GLU A 124 -32.66 -51.27 -21.47
N SER A 125 -33.77 -51.31 -20.73
CA SER A 125 -35.12 -51.32 -21.28
C SER A 125 -35.61 -49.94 -21.74
N ALA A 126 -34.87 -48.85 -21.46
CA ALA A 126 -35.19 -47.50 -21.87
C ALA A 126 -35.27 -47.36 -23.39
N HIS A 127 -36.20 -46.53 -23.89
CA HIS A 127 -36.27 -46.22 -25.32
C HIS A 127 -34.90 -45.70 -25.82
N PRO A 128 -34.36 -46.23 -26.93
CA PRO A 128 -32.97 -45.99 -27.35
C PRO A 128 -32.66 -44.51 -27.57
N GLY A 129 -33.65 -43.71 -27.99
CA GLY A 129 -33.50 -42.26 -28.13
C GLY A 129 -33.08 -41.54 -26.84
N TRP A 130 -33.58 -41.98 -25.67
CA TRP A 130 -33.20 -41.36 -24.38
C TRP A 130 -31.77 -41.70 -23.99
N ILE A 131 -31.31 -42.92 -24.27
CA ILE A 131 -29.93 -43.37 -24.01
C ILE A 131 -28.95 -42.56 -24.87
N VAL A 132 -29.27 -42.38 -26.16
CA VAL A 132 -28.46 -41.56 -27.08
C VAL A 132 -28.42 -40.10 -26.62
N ALA A 133 -29.57 -39.52 -26.25
CA ALA A 133 -29.64 -38.15 -25.77
C ALA A 133 -28.83 -37.94 -24.47
N PHE A 134 -28.93 -38.89 -23.52
CA PHE A 134 -28.13 -38.89 -22.29
C PHE A 134 -26.63 -38.93 -22.58
N ALA A 135 -26.18 -39.89 -23.42
CA ALA A 135 -24.77 -40.03 -23.76
C ALA A 135 -24.22 -38.79 -24.49
N PHE A 136 -25.00 -38.21 -25.40
CA PHE A 136 -24.62 -37.00 -26.13
C PHE A 136 -24.50 -35.78 -25.21
N CYS A 137 -25.47 -35.56 -24.32
CA CYS A 137 -25.43 -34.45 -23.37
C CYS A 137 -24.25 -34.59 -22.41
N LEU A 138 -24.01 -35.80 -21.90
CA LEU A 138 -22.90 -36.09 -20.99
C LEU A 138 -21.54 -35.87 -21.68
N ALA A 139 -21.36 -36.40 -22.89
CA ALA A 139 -20.13 -36.20 -23.65
C ALA A 139 -19.88 -34.73 -23.98
N THR A 140 -20.93 -34.00 -24.40
CA THR A 140 -20.85 -32.58 -24.69
C THR A 140 -20.47 -31.77 -23.44
N SER A 141 -21.05 -32.12 -22.28
CA SER A 141 -20.68 -31.54 -20.99
C SER A 141 -19.20 -31.74 -20.68
N PHE A 142 -18.67 -32.96 -20.81
CA PHE A 142 -17.24 -33.24 -20.57
C PHE A 142 -16.33 -32.40 -21.48
N VAL A 143 -16.64 -32.32 -22.77
CA VAL A 143 -15.84 -31.54 -23.73
C VAL A 143 -15.87 -30.05 -23.37
N LEU A 144 -17.04 -29.48 -23.08
CA LEU A 144 -17.20 -28.06 -22.75
C LEU A 144 -16.51 -27.70 -21.43
N LEU A 145 -16.65 -28.53 -20.39
CA LEU A 145 -15.95 -28.33 -19.12
C LEU A 145 -14.43 -28.45 -19.31
N PHE A 146 -13.95 -29.36 -20.16
CA PHE A 146 -12.52 -29.50 -20.45
C PHE A 146 -11.95 -28.28 -21.19
N VAL A 147 -12.67 -27.81 -22.22
CA VAL A 147 -12.33 -26.59 -22.95
C VAL A 147 -12.30 -25.39 -21.99
N SER A 148 -13.26 -25.29 -21.07
CA SER A 148 -13.28 -24.26 -20.03
C SER A 148 -12.00 -24.28 -19.18
N ILE A 149 -11.54 -25.44 -18.71
CA ILE A 149 -10.27 -25.56 -17.97
C ILE A 149 -9.09 -25.08 -18.81
N ILE A 150 -8.97 -25.54 -20.06
CA ILE A 150 -7.85 -25.13 -20.93
C ILE A 150 -7.83 -23.61 -21.09
N VAL A 151 -8.97 -23.00 -21.42
CA VAL A 151 -9.05 -21.56 -21.63
C VAL A 151 -8.80 -20.79 -20.32
N ALA A 152 -9.27 -21.29 -19.18
CA ALA A 152 -9.00 -20.71 -17.87
C ALA A 152 -7.50 -20.77 -17.50
N LEU A 153 -6.81 -21.86 -17.81
CA LEU A 153 -5.35 -21.97 -17.63
C LEU A 153 -4.60 -21.01 -18.56
N MET A 154 -5.04 -20.86 -19.82
CA MET A 154 -4.49 -19.86 -20.74
C MET A 154 -4.72 -18.43 -20.24
N LEU A 155 -5.89 -18.16 -19.67
CA LEU A 155 -6.21 -16.87 -19.04
C LEU A 155 -5.30 -16.61 -17.84
N GLN A 156 -5.09 -17.60 -16.97
CA GLN A 156 -4.18 -17.48 -15.84
C GLN A 156 -2.73 -17.24 -16.27
N ALA A 157 -2.27 -17.92 -17.33
CA ALA A 157 -0.96 -17.69 -17.92
C ALA A 157 -0.83 -16.28 -18.53
N ALA A 158 -1.88 -15.76 -19.16
CA ALA A 158 -1.89 -14.39 -19.67
C ALA A 158 -1.86 -13.36 -18.53
N MET A 159 -2.57 -13.63 -17.43
CA MET A 159 -2.59 -12.78 -16.24
C MET A 159 -1.26 -12.78 -15.48
N SER A 160 -0.53 -13.91 -15.44
CA SER A 160 0.78 -13.99 -14.79
C SER A 160 1.90 -13.29 -15.56
N GLN A 161 1.73 -13.10 -16.87
CA GLN A 161 2.63 -12.28 -17.69
C GLN A 161 2.51 -10.78 -17.41
N TYR A 162 1.42 -10.34 -16.75
CA TYR A 162 1.30 -8.98 -16.24
C TYR A 162 2.18 -8.82 -15.00
N GLN A 163 3.49 -8.64 -15.20
CA GLN A 163 4.39 -8.16 -14.15
C GLN A 163 3.98 -6.75 -13.71
N ILE A 164 3.56 -6.59 -12.46
CA ILE A 164 3.61 -5.27 -11.84
C ILE A 164 5.10 -4.97 -11.61
N ARG A 165 5.83 -4.60 -12.67
CA ARG A 165 7.19 -4.08 -12.53
C ARG A 165 7.05 -2.76 -11.80
N THR A 166 7.42 -2.77 -10.53
CA THR A 166 7.74 -1.59 -9.75
C THR A 166 8.97 -0.96 -10.38
N PRO A 167 8.91 0.22 -11.01
CA PRO A 167 10.11 0.88 -11.45
C PRO A 167 10.52 1.89 -10.39
N GLY A 168 11.78 1.83 -9.97
CA GLY A 168 12.51 2.99 -9.46
C GLY A 168 12.75 4.08 -10.52
N ALA A 169 12.03 4.00 -11.66
CA ALA A 169 11.94 5.04 -12.67
C ALA A 169 10.51 5.59 -12.65
N PRO A 170 10.33 6.91 -12.48
CA PRO A 170 9.02 7.53 -12.51
C PRO A 170 8.46 7.40 -13.95
N ASP A 171 7.22 6.90 -14.04
CA ASP A 171 6.25 7.29 -15.07
C ASP A 171 6.09 6.48 -16.37
N GLN A 172 6.31 5.16 -16.42
CA GLN A 172 5.60 4.37 -17.45
C GLN A 172 5.31 2.90 -17.10
N HIS A 173 4.08 2.65 -16.65
CA HIS A 173 3.46 1.33 -16.61
C HIS A 173 2.95 0.94 -18.01
N SER A 174 3.84 0.85 -19.00
CA SER A 174 3.40 0.50 -20.35
C SER A 174 3.61 -0.99 -20.63
N TYR A 175 2.50 -1.72 -20.74
CA TYR A 175 2.51 -3.04 -21.33
C TYR A 175 2.45 -2.91 -22.85
N GLN A 176 3.54 -3.31 -23.53
CA GLN A 176 3.57 -3.29 -24.99
C GLN A 176 3.10 -4.65 -25.53
N CYS A 177 1.84 -4.71 -25.94
CA CYS A 177 1.29 -5.85 -26.67
C CYS A 177 1.52 -5.64 -28.16
N ARG A 178 2.55 -6.27 -28.73
CA ARG A 178 2.84 -6.40 -30.17
C ARG A 178 2.92 -5.06 -30.96
N ARG A 179 1.84 -4.27 -31.01
CA ARG A 179 1.72 -2.92 -31.58
C ARG A 179 0.89 -1.91 -30.76
N ARG A 180 0.32 -2.30 -29.61
CA ARG A 180 -0.48 -1.43 -28.74
C ARG A 180 0.20 -1.24 -27.39
N LEU A 181 0.20 0.00 -26.92
CA LEU A 181 0.63 0.38 -25.59
C LEU A 181 -0.60 0.40 -24.68
N HIS A 182 -0.59 -0.39 -23.61
CA HIS A 182 -1.62 -0.33 -22.59
C HIS A 182 -1.10 0.52 -21.43
N LEU A 183 -1.78 1.62 -21.14
CA LEU A 183 -1.48 2.51 -20.01
C LEU A 183 -2.15 2.02 -18.71
N ASP A 184 -3.32 1.40 -18.85
CA ASP A 184 -4.13 0.90 -17.75
C ASP A 184 -4.30 -0.62 -17.80
N PHE A 185 -4.44 -1.23 -16.62
CA PHE A 185 -4.73 -2.65 -16.48
C PHE A 185 -6.03 -3.04 -17.20
N TYR A 186 -7.05 -2.19 -17.16
CA TYR A 186 -8.34 -2.44 -17.83
C TYR A 186 -8.19 -2.60 -19.34
N ASP A 187 -7.35 -1.79 -19.98
CA ASP A 187 -7.11 -1.87 -21.42
C ASP A 187 -6.35 -3.14 -21.78
N PHE A 188 -5.35 -3.50 -20.97
CA PHE A 188 -4.63 -4.76 -21.11
C PHE A 188 -5.59 -5.95 -20.98
N TYR A 189 -6.39 -5.99 -19.91
CA TYR A 189 -7.33 -7.07 -19.64
C TYR A 189 -8.36 -7.18 -20.75
N ARG A 190 -8.94 -6.07 -21.22
CA ARG A 190 -9.93 -6.08 -22.30
C ARG A 190 -9.35 -6.61 -23.61
N CYS A 191 -8.09 -6.28 -23.91
CA CYS A 191 -7.43 -6.69 -25.16
C CYS A 191 -7.01 -8.17 -25.16
N HIS A 192 -6.44 -8.67 -24.05
CA HIS A 192 -5.89 -10.03 -23.98
C HIS A 192 -6.82 -11.03 -23.32
N CYS A 193 -7.38 -10.64 -22.19
CA CYS A 193 -8.09 -11.52 -21.28
C CYS A 193 -9.60 -11.54 -21.55
N GLY A 194 -10.17 -10.47 -22.12
CA GLY A 194 -11.61 -10.32 -22.28
C GLY A 194 -12.26 -11.36 -23.20
N ALA A 195 -11.57 -11.81 -24.25
CA ALA A 195 -12.07 -12.89 -25.11
C ALA A 195 -11.92 -14.25 -24.43
N LEU A 196 -10.76 -14.53 -23.82
CA LEU A 196 -10.48 -15.77 -23.10
C LEU A 196 -11.44 -15.96 -21.92
N SER A 197 -11.64 -14.92 -21.11
CA SER A 197 -12.57 -14.91 -19.98
C SER A 197 -14.00 -15.24 -20.43
N ARG A 198 -14.54 -14.54 -21.44
CA ARG A 198 -15.88 -14.85 -21.98
C ARG A 198 -15.98 -16.27 -22.52
N ALA A 199 -14.94 -16.77 -23.19
CA ALA A 199 -14.92 -18.14 -23.70
C ALA A 199 -14.89 -19.18 -22.57
N ALA A 200 -14.07 -18.97 -21.53
CA ALA A 200 -13.98 -19.85 -20.37
C ALA A 200 -15.30 -19.92 -19.61
N TYR A 201 -15.87 -18.77 -19.22
CA TYR A 201 -17.16 -18.73 -18.54
C TYR A 201 -18.29 -19.27 -19.41
N GLY A 202 -18.32 -18.95 -20.71
CA GLY A 202 -19.30 -19.47 -21.65
C GLY A 202 -19.26 -20.98 -21.75
N ALA A 203 -18.07 -21.57 -21.91
CA ALA A 203 -17.88 -23.02 -21.95
C ALA A 203 -18.25 -23.69 -20.62
N PHE A 204 -17.89 -23.08 -19.48
CA PHE A 204 -18.26 -23.58 -18.16
C PHE A 204 -19.79 -23.62 -17.95
N PHE A 205 -20.48 -22.51 -18.19
CA PHE A 205 -21.93 -22.44 -17.99
C PHE A 205 -22.68 -23.37 -18.95
N THR A 206 -22.31 -23.39 -20.22
CA THR A 206 -22.93 -24.30 -21.21
C THR A 206 -22.70 -25.77 -20.84
N GLY A 207 -21.47 -26.15 -20.47
CA GLY A 207 -21.16 -27.48 -19.98
C GLY A 207 -21.98 -27.87 -18.75
N THR A 208 -22.07 -26.98 -17.76
CA THR A 208 -22.88 -27.18 -16.54
C THR A 208 -24.37 -27.32 -16.85
N CYS A 209 -24.90 -26.58 -17.83
CA CYS A 209 -26.28 -26.74 -18.29
C CYS A 209 -26.51 -28.11 -18.94
N PHE A 210 -25.59 -28.60 -19.78
CA PHE A 210 -25.66 -29.96 -20.34
C PHE A 210 -25.56 -31.04 -19.26
N LEU A 211 -24.70 -30.86 -18.25
CA LEU A 211 -24.62 -31.78 -17.12
C LEU A 211 -25.93 -31.82 -16.34
N SER A 212 -26.51 -30.64 -16.05
CA SER A 212 -27.78 -30.52 -15.34
C SER A 212 -28.92 -31.17 -16.13
N LEU A 213 -28.95 -30.96 -17.46
CA LEU A 213 -29.89 -31.62 -18.36
C LEU A 213 -29.72 -33.14 -18.35
N THR A 214 -28.47 -33.62 -18.32
CA THR A 214 -28.15 -35.06 -18.24
C THR A 214 -28.70 -35.67 -16.94
N ALA A 215 -28.47 -34.99 -15.80
CA ALA A 215 -29.02 -35.43 -14.52
C ALA A 215 -30.56 -35.43 -14.51
N TRP A 216 -31.18 -34.40 -15.10
CA TRP A 216 -32.64 -34.34 -15.25
C TRP A 216 -33.18 -35.47 -16.13
N LEU A 217 -32.54 -35.74 -17.28
CA LEU A 217 -32.92 -36.85 -18.16
C LEU A 217 -32.83 -38.20 -17.44
N LEU A 218 -31.76 -38.42 -16.68
CA LEU A 218 -31.58 -39.63 -15.89
C LEU A 218 -32.69 -39.80 -14.85
N LEU A 219 -33.00 -38.74 -14.11
CA LEU A 219 -34.09 -38.74 -13.13
C LEU A 219 -35.44 -39.00 -13.81
N HIS A 220 -35.70 -38.37 -14.95
CA HIS A 220 -36.94 -38.56 -15.70
C HIS A 220 -37.08 -40.01 -16.17
N VAL A 221 -36.04 -40.59 -16.77
CA VAL A 221 -36.06 -41.98 -17.25
C VAL A 221 -36.28 -42.93 -16.07
N ARG A 222 -35.57 -42.75 -14.96
CA ARG A 222 -35.76 -43.58 -13.75
C ARG A 222 -37.15 -43.44 -13.18
N PHE A 223 -37.69 -42.22 -13.07
CA PHE A 223 -39.03 -41.99 -12.54
C PHE A 223 -40.11 -42.65 -13.40
N VAL A 224 -40.07 -42.45 -14.72
CA VAL A 224 -41.04 -43.08 -15.63
C VAL A 224 -40.94 -44.59 -15.56
N TYR A 225 -39.74 -45.17 -15.58
CA TYR A 225 -39.59 -46.62 -15.52
C TYR A 225 -40.02 -47.22 -14.18
N VAL A 226 -39.70 -46.57 -13.06
CA VAL A 226 -40.06 -47.08 -11.72
C VAL A 226 -41.57 -46.99 -11.48
N TYR A 227 -42.24 -45.91 -11.91
CA TYR A 227 -43.66 -45.71 -11.60
C TYR A 227 -44.63 -46.26 -12.66
N HIS A 228 -44.22 -46.37 -13.92
CA HIS A 228 -45.10 -46.88 -14.99
C HIS A 228 -44.86 -48.34 -15.38
N SER A 229 -43.92 -49.06 -14.75
CA SER A 229 -43.81 -50.50 -14.98
C SER A 229 -44.87 -51.25 -14.15
N PRO A 230 -45.93 -51.83 -14.77
CA PRO A 230 -46.99 -52.55 -14.05
C PRO A 230 -46.53 -53.88 -13.44
N LEU A 231 -45.23 -54.19 -13.52
CA LEU A 231 -44.60 -55.40 -13.00
C LEU A 231 -44.01 -55.21 -11.58
N ALA A 232 -44.10 -54.01 -11.01
CA ALA A 232 -43.66 -53.71 -9.64
C ALA A 232 -44.80 -53.72 -8.60
N ALA A 233 -46.04 -54.05 -9.01
CA ALA A 233 -47.19 -54.32 -8.14
C ALA A 233 -47.58 -55.81 -8.25
#